data_AF-A0AAU2AEL3-F1
#
_entry.id   AF-A0AAU2AEL3-F1
#
_cell.length_a   1.000
_cell.length_b   1.000
_cell.length_c   1.000
_cell.angle_alpha   90.00
_cell.angle_beta   90.00
_cell.angle_gamma   90.00
#
_symmetry.space_group_name_H-M   'P 1'
#
loop_
_entity.id
_entity.type
_entity.pdbx_description
1 polymer ?
#
loop_
_entity_poly.entity_id
_entity_poly.type
_entity_poly.pdbx_seq_one_letter_code
_entity_poly.pdbx_strand_id
1 'polypeptide(L)'
;MIGVGFLLIVLSYMVNAMDRQVFPPLLPNIRADYGFSLEQGGLLATNFTLGMALAGLPAGYLLDRFRRKTVLLVSIVIYSLGTMATPLATGFADMTLYRVVSGFGEGMQSAAIFAALGAFFAHRRGLAFGIIGMGYSIGVFIAPLIGVRLTSAHGTWHSPFYLFGAAGLLIAVACLFLVKTGLTEHSVEKVVSTRTYEYMPASAYNRNTIALAVHSVISGVAIYGFLGLYPTYLITSLHYTSGQAALAMSLLGFGGMSAVLGGWLGDRVNQRNLLIGSMLAISAISVCIYETRAGVGPQCVFAFLMGAFGLGFIYPNTNSAMQRSVRPEQIGRASGLFVTSYYGTAAFSGLLFAALVDSFGWSRAGLLQVMALPLLGVLALLFVRPAQFNNAVR
;
A
#
# COMPACT_ATOMS: atom_id res chain seq x y z
N MET A 1 22.30 15.73 11.81
CA MET A 1 20.94 16.30 11.88
C MET A 1 20.05 15.91 10.70
N ILE A 2 20.50 16.00 9.43
CA ILE A 2 19.69 15.58 8.26
C ILE A 2 19.32 14.08 8.31
N GLY A 3 20.27 13.22 8.71
CA GLY A 3 20.00 11.78 8.88
C GLY A 3 18.92 11.45 9.91
N VAL A 4 18.82 12.23 10.99
CA VAL A 4 17.76 12.07 12.02
C VAL A 4 16.40 12.42 11.43
N GLY A 5 16.30 13.54 10.68
CA GLY A 5 15.05 13.91 10.01
C GLY A 5 14.62 12.88 8.97
N PHE A 6 15.55 12.32 8.20
CA PHE A 6 15.26 11.26 7.25
C PHE A 6 14.75 9.99 7.93
N LEU A 7 15.43 9.54 9.00
CA LEU A 7 15.00 8.37 9.77
C LEU A 7 13.60 8.58 10.36
N LEU A 8 13.29 9.77 10.86
CA LEU A 8 11.95 10.07 11.36
C LEU A 8 10.86 10.04 10.29
N ILE A 9 11.17 10.46 9.06
CA ILE A 9 10.24 10.31 7.93
C ILE A 9 10.00 8.82 7.65
N VAL A 10 11.05 7.99 7.66
CA VAL A 10 10.93 6.53 7.51
C VAL A 10 10.08 5.93 8.63
N LEU A 11 10.33 6.31 9.89
CA LEU A 11 9.54 5.88 11.04
C LEU A 11 8.09 6.35 10.95
N SER A 12 7.82 7.56 10.45
CA SER A 12 6.45 8.05 10.27
C SER A 12 5.68 7.23 9.23
N TYR A 13 6.36 6.75 8.19
CA TYR A 13 5.75 5.89 7.18
C TYR A 13 5.62 4.43 7.66
N MET A 14 6.49 4.00 8.58
CA MET A 14 6.30 2.75 9.32
C MET A 14 5.03 2.79 10.17
N VAL A 15 4.81 3.86 10.95
CA VAL A 15 3.58 4.01 11.77
C VAL A 15 2.33 4.03 10.89
N ASN A 16 2.37 4.76 9.76
CA ASN A 16 1.32 4.72 8.75
C ASN A 16 0.99 3.28 8.29
N ALA A 17 2.01 2.47 8.02
CA ALA A 17 1.80 1.08 7.65
C ALA A 17 1.19 0.26 8.80
N MET A 18 1.55 0.57 10.05
CA MET A 18 0.99 -0.10 11.21
C MET A 18 -0.51 0.18 11.39
N ASP A 19 -0.93 1.43 11.21
CA ASP A 19 -2.34 1.84 11.23
C ASP A 19 -3.18 1.07 10.20
N ARG A 20 -2.59 0.77 9.04
CA ARG A 20 -3.29 0.05 7.97
C ARG A 20 -3.44 -1.43 8.24
N GLN A 21 -2.44 -2.04 8.89
CA GLN A 21 -2.34 -3.50 9.03
C GLN A 21 -2.85 -4.00 10.38
N VAL A 22 -3.19 -3.11 11.32
CA VAL A 22 -3.85 -3.48 12.56
C VAL A 22 -5.30 -3.90 12.37
N PHE A 23 -6.02 -3.34 11.41
CA PHE A 23 -7.46 -3.56 11.24
C PHE A 23 -7.81 -4.99 10.80
N PRO A 24 -7.21 -5.57 9.73
CA PRO A 24 -7.64 -6.86 9.21
C PRO A 24 -7.59 -8.05 10.19
N PRO A 25 -6.55 -8.20 11.06
CA PRO A 25 -6.53 -9.24 12.08
C PRO A 25 -7.60 -9.10 13.17
N LEU A 26 -8.09 -7.89 13.41
CA LEU A 26 -9.11 -7.59 14.42
C LEU A 26 -10.53 -7.63 13.84
N LEU A 27 -10.66 -7.71 12.52
CA LEU A 27 -11.94 -7.69 11.84
C LEU A 27 -12.93 -8.76 12.34
N PRO A 28 -12.53 -10.01 12.64
CA PRO A 28 -13.45 -10.99 13.22
C PRO A 28 -14.07 -10.53 14.55
N ASN A 29 -13.29 -9.88 15.42
CA ASN A 29 -13.78 -9.35 16.69
C ASN A 29 -14.73 -8.17 16.47
N ILE A 30 -14.36 -7.22 15.58
CA ILE A 30 -15.21 -6.08 15.24
C ILE A 30 -16.56 -6.55 14.69
N ARG A 31 -16.55 -7.56 13.82
CA ARG A 31 -17.79 -8.13 13.26
C ARG A 31 -18.65 -8.80 14.32
N ALA A 32 -18.03 -9.50 15.28
CA ALA A 32 -18.76 -10.11 16.38
C ALA A 32 -19.44 -9.07 17.29
N ASP A 33 -18.78 -7.95 17.55
CA ASP A 33 -19.29 -6.90 18.44
C ASP A 33 -20.44 -6.09 17.82
N TYR A 34 -20.39 -5.78 16.51
CA TYR A 34 -21.44 -4.99 15.84
C TYR A 34 -22.42 -5.82 15.00
N GLY A 35 -22.19 -7.13 14.84
CA GLY A 35 -22.99 -7.99 13.97
C GLY A 35 -22.81 -7.70 12.48
N PHE A 36 -21.66 -7.15 12.05
CA PHE A 36 -21.43 -6.81 10.65
C PHE A 36 -21.31 -8.05 9.75
N SER A 37 -21.91 -7.96 8.56
CA SER A 37 -21.75 -8.98 7.51
C SER A 37 -20.29 -9.10 7.07
N LEU A 38 -19.96 -10.19 6.37
CA LEU A 38 -18.61 -10.33 5.80
C LEU A 38 -18.33 -9.23 4.78
N GLU A 39 -19.34 -8.85 3.98
CA GLU A 39 -19.29 -7.75 3.02
C GLU A 39 -18.97 -6.40 3.66
N GLN A 40 -19.68 -6.06 4.74
CA GLN A 40 -19.40 -4.85 5.51
C GLN A 40 -17.98 -4.90 6.09
N GLY A 41 -17.58 -6.03 6.67
CA GLY A 41 -16.24 -6.20 7.19
C GLY A 41 -15.14 -6.05 6.14
N GLY A 42 -15.34 -6.66 4.97
CA GLY A 42 -14.45 -6.54 3.83
C GLY A 42 -14.33 -5.10 3.34
N LEU A 43 -15.44 -4.37 3.24
CA LEU A 43 -15.42 -2.95 2.87
C LEU A 43 -14.64 -2.12 3.90
N LEU A 44 -14.86 -2.30 5.20
CA LEU A 44 -14.15 -1.58 6.27
C LEU A 44 -12.64 -1.88 6.29
N ALA A 45 -12.25 -3.09 5.90
CA ALA A 45 -10.85 -3.47 5.81
C ALA A 45 -10.11 -2.71 4.70
N THR A 46 -10.80 -2.34 3.60
CA THR A 46 -10.15 -1.79 2.40
C THR A 46 -10.53 -0.35 2.06
N ASN A 47 -11.64 0.18 2.57
CA ASN A 47 -12.19 1.49 2.19
C ASN A 47 -11.30 2.69 2.49
N PHE A 48 -10.34 2.61 3.42
CA PHE A 48 -9.37 3.68 3.66
C PHE A 48 -8.58 4.05 2.40
N THR A 49 -8.38 3.09 1.49
CA THR A 49 -7.74 3.37 0.20
C THR A 49 -8.54 4.34 -0.67
N LEU A 50 -9.87 4.47 -0.46
CA LEU A 50 -10.67 5.54 -1.04
C LEU A 50 -10.20 6.91 -0.56
N GLY A 51 -9.99 7.05 0.76
CA GLY A 51 -9.41 8.25 1.35
C GLY A 51 -8.06 8.60 0.74
N MET A 52 -7.18 7.59 0.57
CA MET A 52 -5.88 7.78 -0.07
C MET A 52 -6.00 8.25 -1.52
N ALA A 53 -6.93 7.68 -2.30
CA ALA A 53 -7.19 8.10 -3.68
C ALA A 53 -7.70 9.55 -3.74
N LEU A 54 -8.64 9.92 -2.86
CA LEU A 54 -9.20 11.26 -2.77
C LEU A 54 -8.16 12.30 -2.33
N ALA A 55 -7.24 11.93 -1.44
CA ALA A 55 -6.17 12.79 -0.95
C ALA A 55 -5.21 13.26 -2.05
N GLY A 56 -5.06 12.49 -3.13
CA GLY A 56 -4.21 12.86 -4.27
C GLY A 56 -4.59 14.19 -4.92
N LEU A 57 -5.89 14.54 -4.94
CA LEU A 57 -6.41 15.77 -5.55
C LEU A 57 -5.94 17.05 -4.82
N PRO A 58 -6.22 17.23 -3.52
CA PRO A 58 -5.77 18.41 -2.78
C PRO A 58 -4.27 18.39 -2.48
N ALA A 59 -3.63 17.22 -2.36
CA ALA A 59 -2.23 17.14 -1.96
C ALA A 59 -1.29 17.93 -2.89
N GLY A 60 -1.49 17.87 -4.22
CA GLY A 60 -0.68 18.63 -5.17
C GLY A 60 -0.77 20.14 -4.93
N TYR A 61 -1.99 20.66 -4.88
CA TYR A 61 -2.26 22.07 -4.61
C TYR A 61 -1.72 22.53 -3.23
N LEU A 62 -1.86 21.70 -2.20
CA LEU A 62 -1.37 22.01 -0.86
C LEU A 62 0.15 22.02 -0.81
N LEU A 63 0.84 21.13 -1.53
CA LEU A 63 2.30 21.08 -1.58
C LEU A 63 2.91 22.24 -2.39
N ASP A 64 2.14 22.85 -3.29
CA ASP A 64 2.57 24.04 -4.04
C ASP A 64 2.40 25.33 -3.22
N ARG A 65 1.39 25.39 -2.34
CA ARG A 65 1.08 26.60 -1.55
C ARG A 65 1.64 26.59 -0.12
N PHE A 66 1.82 25.41 0.45
CA PHE A 66 2.28 25.25 1.83
C PHE A 66 3.60 24.49 1.88
N ARG A 67 4.33 24.67 2.97
CA ARG A 67 5.58 23.93 3.22
C ARG A 67 5.28 22.43 3.26
N ARG A 68 6.11 21.61 2.60
CA ARG A 68 5.95 20.14 2.60
C ARG A 68 5.98 19.56 4.01
N LYS A 69 6.79 20.14 4.91
CA LYS A 69 6.77 19.80 6.34
C LYS A 69 5.40 20.03 6.98
N THR A 70 4.73 21.14 6.68
CA THR A 70 3.40 21.43 7.24
C THR A 70 2.36 20.43 6.74
N VAL A 71 2.36 20.13 5.44
CA VAL A 71 1.47 19.11 4.87
C VAL A 71 1.72 17.74 5.50
N LEU A 72 2.99 17.35 5.68
CA LEU A 72 3.38 16.13 6.40
C LEU A 72 2.79 16.09 7.81
N LEU A 73 2.98 17.14 8.61
CA LEU A 73 2.52 17.17 10.01
C LEU A 73 0.99 17.12 10.11
N VAL A 74 0.29 17.94 9.33
CA VAL A 74 -1.19 17.97 9.30
C VAL A 74 -1.74 16.62 8.87
N SER A 75 -1.14 15.99 7.86
CA SER A 75 -1.55 14.66 7.39
C SER A 75 -1.40 13.59 8.47
N ILE A 76 -0.33 13.65 9.27
CA ILE A 76 -0.12 12.73 10.39
C ILE A 76 -1.19 12.90 11.46
N VAL A 77 -1.50 14.14 11.81
CA VAL A 77 -2.58 14.43 12.78
C VAL A 77 -3.92 13.93 12.26
N ILE A 78 -4.26 14.18 10.99
CA ILE A 78 -5.52 13.72 10.39
C ILE A 78 -5.65 12.21 10.48
N TYR A 79 -4.64 11.44 10.02
CA TYR A 79 -4.76 9.99 10.06
C TYR A 79 -4.77 9.46 11.49
N SER A 80 -3.96 10.03 12.39
CA SER A 80 -3.88 9.59 13.78
C SER A 80 -5.22 9.76 14.50
N LEU A 81 -5.86 10.91 14.31
CA LEU A 81 -7.19 11.18 14.87
C LEU A 81 -8.25 10.27 14.24
N GLY A 82 -8.19 10.00 12.92
CA GLY A 82 -9.07 9.04 12.26
C GLY A 82 -8.91 7.61 12.82
N THR A 83 -7.67 7.17 13.06
CA THR A 83 -7.37 5.89 13.72
C THR A 83 -7.95 5.85 15.12
N MET A 84 -7.74 6.88 15.94
CA MET A 84 -8.29 6.95 17.31
C MET A 84 -9.82 7.09 17.36
N ALA A 85 -10.44 7.61 16.30
CA ALA A 85 -11.89 7.69 16.17
C ALA A 85 -12.52 6.34 15.80
N THR A 86 -11.80 5.44 15.13
CA THR A 86 -12.29 4.11 14.73
C THR A 86 -12.93 3.31 15.88
N PRO A 87 -12.32 3.18 17.08
CA PRO A 87 -12.94 2.51 18.24
C PRO A 87 -14.10 3.29 18.88
N LEU A 88 -14.34 4.55 18.50
CA LEU A 88 -15.48 5.34 18.96
C LEU A 88 -16.71 5.16 18.05
N ALA A 89 -16.60 4.33 17.01
CA ALA A 89 -17.71 4.06 16.13
C ALA A 89 -18.86 3.38 16.86
N THR A 90 -20.08 3.75 16.49
CA THR A 90 -21.35 3.22 16.97
C THR A 90 -22.01 2.31 15.93
N GLY A 91 -21.53 2.34 14.68
CA GLY A 91 -22.00 1.44 13.64
C GLY A 91 -21.12 1.43 12.40
N PHE A 92 -21.73 1.07 11.27
CA PHE A 92 -21.02 0.88 10.02
C PHE A 92 -20.63 2.21 9.34
N ALA A 93 -21.54 3.19 9.39
CA ALA A 93 -21.42 4.44 8.65
C ALA A 93 -20.31 5.36 9.21
N ASP A 94 -20.27 5.52 10.53
CA ASP A 94 -19.24 6.31 11.21
C ASP A 94 -17.88 5.60 11.19
N MET A 95 -17.82 4.27 11.38
CA MET A 95 -16.57 3.53 11.19
C MET A 95 -16.03 3.69 9.75
N THR A 96 -16.91 3.62 8.75
CA THR A 96 -16.54 3.89 7.35
C THR A 96 -15.98 5.29 7.17
N LEU A 97 -16.64 6.30 7.75
CA LEU A 97 -16.16 7.68 7.71
C LEU A 97 -14.78 7.82 8.35
N TYR A 98 -14.57 7.28 9.55
CA TYR A 98 -13.28 7.36 10.26
C TYR A 98 -12.15 6.69 9.48
N ARG A 99 -12.43 5.55 8.83
CA ARG A 99 -11.47 4.85 7.96
C ARG A 99 -11.13 5.65 6.69
N VAL A 100 -12.11 6.30 6.08
CA VAL A 100 -11.88 7.17 4.92
C VAL A 100 -11.09 8.42 5.32
N VAL A 101 -11.40 9.02 6.47
CA VAL A 101 -10.64 10.15 7.02
C VAL A 101 -9.20 9.74 7.36
N SER A 102 -9.00 8.56 7.94
CA SER A 102 -7.65 8.05 8.22
C SER A 102 -6.85 7.91 6.92
N GLY A 103 -7.43 7.22 5.93
CA GLY A 103 -6.83 7.04 4.62
C GLY A 103 -6.55 8.35 3.88
N PHE A 104 -7.38 9.38 4.05
CA PHE A 104 -7.13 10.70 3.49
C PHE A 104 -5.85 11.33 4.04
N GLY A 105 -5.65 11.28 5.37
CA GLY A 105 -4.39 11.67 6.00
C GLY A 105 -3.21 10.85 5.51
N GLU A 106 -3.36 9.51 5.41
CA GLU A 106 -2.30 8.61 4.92
C GLU A 106 -1.87 8.94 3.48
N GLY A 107 -2.82 9.26 2.60
CA GLY A 107 -2.57 9.67 1.21
C GLY A 107 -1.84 11.00 1.13
N MET A 108 -2.26 12.00 1.92
CA MET A 108 -1.57 13.29 2.01
C MET A 108 -0.13 13.15 2.52
N GLN A 109 0.09 12.30 3.53
CA GLN A 109 1.42 12.01 4.07
C GLN A 109 2.31 11.41 2.99
N SER A 110 1.80 10.41 2.26
CA SER A 110 2.52 9.75 1.16
C SER A 110 2.97 10.76 0.10
N ALA A 111 2.07 11.67 -0.31
CA ALA A 111 2.40 12.72 -1.27
C ALA A 111 3.50 13.67 -0.76
N ALA A 112 3.42 14.09 0.50
CA ALA A 112 4.42 14.98 1.11
C ALA A 112 5.80 14.31 1.23
N ILE A 113 5.86 13.03 1.64
CA ILE A 113 7.10 12.24 1.74
C ILE A 113 7.74 12.08 0.37
N PHE A 114 6.96 11.68 -0.64
CA PHE A 114 7.50 11.45 -1.98
C PHE A 114 7.99 12.74 -2.64
N ALA A 115 7.28 13.86 -2.45
CA ALA A 115 7.72 15.17 -2.93
C ALA A 115 9.01 15.63 -2.25
N ALA A 116 9.10 15.55 -0.91
CA ALA A 116 10.28 15.95 -0.15
C ALA A 116 11.53 15.11 -0.49
N LEU A 117 11.41 13.78 -0.44
CA LEU A 117 12.54 12.89 -0.63
C LEU A 117 12.96 12.76 -2.10
N GLY A 118 11.99 12.83 -3.02
CA GLY A 118 12.27 12.85 -4.45
C GLY A 118 13.09 14.07 -4.88
N ALA A 119 12.90 15.21 -4.20
CA ALA A 119 13.69 16.40 -4.43
C ALA A 119 15.07 16.32 -3.77
N PHE A 120 15.13 15.97 -2.48
CA PHE A 120 16.38 15.94 -1.72
C PHE A 120 17.37 14.89 -2.22
N PHE A 121 16.90 13.70 -2.58
CA PHE A 121 17.74 12.60 -3.05
C PHE A 121 17.67 12.43 -4.58
N ALA A 122 17.66 13.52 -5.35
CA ALA A 122 17.50 13.48 -6.80
C ALA A 122 18.46 12.51 -7.52
N HIS A 123 19.70 12.37 -7.03
CA HIS A 123 20.71 11.45 -7.59
C HIS A 123 20.60 10.00 -7.10
N ARG A 124 19.79 9.73 -6.05
CA ARG A 124 19.63 8.39 -5.43
C ARG A 124 18.17 8.09 -5.08
N ARG A 125 17.21 8.54 -5.91
CA ARG A 125 15.75 8.44 -5.65
C ARG A 125 15.30 7.00 -5.38
N GLY A 126 15.78 6.04 -6.17
CA GLY A 126 15.42 4.62 -6.01
C GLY A 126 15.82 4.05 -4.65
N LEU A 127 17.02 4.37 -4.15
CA LEU A 127 17.47 3.96 -2.82
C LEU A 127 16.65 4.63 -1.71
N ALA A 128 16.37 5.93 -1.84
CA ALA A 128 15.55 6.65 -0.86
C ALA A 128 14.13 6.07 -0.77
N PHE A 129 13.49 5.78 -1.91
CA PHE A 129 12.18 5.12 -1.93
C PHE A 129 12.24 3.66 -1.47
N GLY A 130 13.32 2.94 -1.75
CA GLY A 130 13.55 1.59 -1.22
C GLY A 130 13.62 1.56 0.31
N ILE A 131 14.33 2.52 0.93
CA ILE A 131 14.41 2.63 2.39
C ILE A 131 13.04 2.98 3.00
N ILE A 132 12.27 3.88 2.36
CA ILE A 132 10.90 4.20 2.78
C ILE A 132 9.98 2.97 2.66
N GLY A 133 10.07 2.24 1.55
CA GLY A 133 9.33 0.99 1.35
C GLY A 133 9.71 -0.11 2.35
N MET A 134 10.98 -0.18 2.76
CA MET A 134 11.42 -1.04 3.85
C MET A 134 10.78 -0.62 5.18
N GLY A 135 10.75 0.69 5.50
CA GLY A 135 10.04 1.22 6.67
C GLY A 135 8.56 0.83 6.70
N TYR A 136 7.86 0.95 5.56
CA TYR A 136 6.49 0.48 5.42
C TYR A 136 6.37 -1.03 5.71
N SER A 137 7.24 -1.84 5.10
CA SER A 137 7.23 -3.29 5.24
C SER A 137 7.52 -3.75 6.68
N ILE A 138 8.37 -3.03 7.40
CA ILE A 138 8.59 -3.24 8.84
C ILE A 138 7.30 -2.96 9.63
N GLY A 139 6.56 -1.89 9.29
CA GLY A 139 5.27 -1.62 9.93
C GLY A 139 4.25 -2.74 9.69
N VAL A 140 4.16 -3.25 8.46
CA VAL A 140 3.34 -4.43 8.12
C VAL A 140 3.77 -5.68 8.91
N PHE A 141 5.07 -5.85 9.13
CA PHE A 141 5.61 -6.96 9.93
C PHE A 141 5.21 -6.85 11.41
N ILE A 142 5.29 -5.66 11.99
CA ILE A 142 5.13 -5.48 13.45
C ILE A 142 3.65 -5.38 13.87
N ALA A 143 2.81 -4.69 13.08
CA ALA A 143 1.49 -4.29 13.53
C ALA A 143 0.53 -5.44 13.90
N PRO A 144 0.43 -6.54 13.12
CA PRO A 144 -0.47 -7.63 13.47
C PRO A 144 -0.15 -8.27 14.82
N LEU A 145 1.14 -8.48 15.11
CA LEU A 145 1.60 -9.08 16.37
C LEU A 145 1.32 -8.19 17.57
N ILE A 146 1.60 -6.89 17.44
CA ILE A 146 1.30 -5.92 18.51
C ILE A 146 -0.22 -5.81 18.70
N GLY A 147 -0.99 -5.73 17.61
CA GLY A 147 -2.45 -5.60 17.65
C GLY A 147 -3.13 -6.76 18.37
N VAL A 148 -2.76 -8.00 18.03
CA VAL A 148 -3.30 -9.17 18.72
C VAL A 148 -2.83 -9.25 20.17
N ARG A 149 -1.56 -8.96 20.47
CA ARG A 149 -1.04 -8.99 21.84
C ARG A 149 -1.75 -7.99 22.76
N LEU A 150 -2.00 -6.78 22.28
CA LEU A 150 -2.74 -5.76 23.03
C LEU A 150 -4.20 -6.13 23.22
N THR A 151 -4.82 -6.66 22.18
CA THR A 151 -6.20 -7.16 22.25
C THR A 151 -6.34 -8.25 23.31
N SER A 152 -5.40 -9.21 23.34
CA SER A 152 -5.38 -10.26 24.37
C SER A 152 -5.07 -9.73 25.77
N ALA A 153 -4.23 -8.70 25.91
CA ALA A 153 -3.84 -8.15 27.21
C ALA A 153 -4.94 -7.27 27.84
N HIS A 154 -5.65 -6.50 27.03
CA HIS A 154 -6.70 -5.57 27.49
C HIS A 154 -8.12 -6.12 27.33
N GLY A 155 -8.29 -7.28 26.68
CA GLY A 155 -9.59 -7.87 26.40
C GLY A 155 -10.46 -7.08 25.41
N THR A 156 -9.88 -6.13 24.67
CA THR A 156 -10.61 -5.27 23.74
C THR A 156 -9.79 -4.95 22.49
N TRP A 157 -10.45 -5.02 21.33
CA TRP A 157 -9.88 -4.64 20.03
C TRP A 157 -9.71 -3.13 19.87
N HIS A 158 -10.23 -2.29 20.79
CA HIS A 158 -10.05 -0.84 20.75
C HIS A 158 -8.61 -0.41 21.03
N SER A 159 -7.91 -1.13 21.92
CA SER A 159 -6.60 -0.74 22.45
C SER A 159 -5.50 -0.50 21.38
N PRO A 160 -5.38 -1.32 20.32
CA PRO A 160 -4.38 -1.10 19.28
C PRO A 160 -4.58 0.20 18.50
N PHE A 161 -5.83 0.61 18.26
CA PHE A 161 -6.15 1.85 17.54
C PHE A 161 -5.72 3.09 18.32
N TYR A 162 -5.92 3.09 19.64
CA TYR A 162 -5.43 4.16 20.50
C TYR A 162 -3.91 4.20 20.55
N LEU A 163 -3.23 3.04 20.61
CA LEU A 163 -1.77 3.00 20.61
C LEU A 163 -1.18 3.55 19.30
N PHE A 164 -1.66 3.07 18.15
CA PHE A 164 -1.08 3.48 16.87
C PHE A 164 -1.43 4.92 16.50
N GLY A 165 -2.65 5.36 16.82
CA GLY A 165 -3.00 6.78 16.73
C GLY A 165 -2.15 7.67 17.64
N ALA A 166 -1.92 7.28 18.90
CA ALA A 166 -1.02 8.01 19.79
C ALA A 166 0.44 8.00 19.29
N ALA A 167 0.93 6.87 18.77
CA ALA A 167 2.25 6.78 18.15
C ALA A 167 2.37 7.71 16.93
N GLY A 168 1.29 7.84 16.15
CA GLY A 168 1.15 8.82 15.07
C GLY A 168 1.28 10.26 15.56
N LEU A 169 0.56 10.64 16.62
CA LEU A 169 0.67 11.98 17.20
C LEU A 169 2.07 12.24 17.78
N LEU A 170 2.68 11.25 18.45
CA LEU A 170 4.05 11.35 18.96
C LEU A 170 5.06 11.52 17.83
N ILE A 171 4.92 10.80 16.72
CA ILE A 171 5.81 10.96 15.56
C ILE A 171 5.58 12.31 14.87
N ALA A 172 4.36 12.86 14.85
CA ALA A 172 4.12 14.24 14.40
C ALA A 172 4.86 15.26 15.28
N VAL A 173 4.77 15.14 16.61
CA VAL A 173 5.51 16.01 17.53
C VAL A 173 7.02 15.88 17.32
N ALA A 174 7.54 14.66 17.19
CA ALA A 174 8.95 14.43 16.88
C ALA A 174 9.36 15.07 15.54
N CYS A 175 8.55 14.91 14.50
CA CYS A 175 8.76 15.53 13.19
C CYS A 175 8.70 17.07 13.26
N LEU A 176 7.84 17.63 14.11
CA LEU A 176 7.73 19.08 14.29
C LEU A 176 9.05 19.67 14.79
N PHE A 177 9.75 19.01 15.71
CA PHE A 177 11.01 19.52 16.28
C PHE A 177 12.26 19.06 15.52
N LEU A 178 12.29 17.83 15.02
CA LEU A 178 13.51 17.18 14.53
C LEU A 178 13.62 17.13 12.99
N VAL A 179 12.51 17.17 12.26
CA VAL A 179 12.55 17.25 10.79
C VAL A 179 12.78 18.71 10.40
N LYS A 180 13.95 19.02 9.86
CA LYS A 180 14.28 20.37 9.40
C LYS A 180 13.66 20.66 8.04
N THR A 181 13.22 21.91 7.83
CA THR A 181 12.70 22.38 6.54
C THR A 181 13.71 22.24 5.42
N GLY A 182 15.02 22.29 5.68
CA GLY A 182 16.05 22.02 4.67
C GLY A 182 15.99 20.62 4.04
N LEU A 183 15.40 19.63 4.72
CA LEU A 183 15.16 18.29 4.17
C LEU A 183 13.89 18.26 3.30
N THR A 184 12.83 18.97 3.70
CA THR A 184 11.51 18.89 3.06
C THR A 184 11.29 19.92 1.97
N GLU A 185 11.88 21.10 2.11
CA GLU A 185 11.68 22.24 1.20
C GLU A 185 12.75 22.31 0.09
N HIS A 186 13.65 21.33 0.01
CA HIS A 186 14.65 21.28 -1.07
C HIS A 186 13.96 21.32 -2.44
N SER A 187 14.31 22.29 -3.30
CA SER A 187 13.76 22.43 -4.65
C SER A 187 14.80 21.96 -5.68
N VAL A 188 14.34 21.22 -6.69
CA VAL A 188 15.18 20.62 -7.76
C VAL A 188 15.49 21.62 -8.88
N GLU A 189 15.46 22.93 -8.63
CA GLU A 189 15.46 23.99 -9.65
C GLU A 189 16.69 24.03 -10.59
N LYS A 190 17.63 23.07 -10.51
CA LYS A 190 18.87 23.06 -11.30
C LYS A 190 19.21 21.78 -12.09
N VAL A 191 18.28 20.85 -12.37
CA VAL A 191 18.67 19.56 -13.03
C VAL A 191 17.83 19.13 -14.24
N VAL A 192 17.07 20.01 -14.89
CA VAL A 192 16.52 19.68 -16.23
C VAL A 192 17.47 20.20 -17.29
N SER A 193 18.57 19.46 -17.51
CA SER A 193 19.44 19.70 -18.65
C SER A 193 18.81 19.11 -19.91
N THR A 194 18.72 19.97 -20.91
CA THR A 194 18.50 19.76 -22.35
C THR A 194 18.78 18.34 -22.90
N ARG A 195 17.87 17.40 -22.68
CA ARG A 195 17.75 16.19 -23.50
C ARG A 195 16.45 16.26 -24.29
N THR A 196 16.53 16.04 -25.60
CA THR A 196 15.37 16.02 -26.50
C THR A 196 14.57 14.75 -26.24
N TYR A 197 13.42 14.86 -25.56
CA TYR A 197 12.52 13.75 -25.24
C TYR A 197 11.55 13.41 -26.40
N GLU A 198 11.96 13.64 -27.65
CA GLU A 198 11.11 13.45 -28.84
C GLU A 198 10.64 12.00 -29.01
N TYR A 199 11.41 11.02 -28.53
CA TYR A 199 11.04 9.60 -28.56
C TYR A 199 9.93 9.23 -27.54
N MET A 200 9.63 10.10 -26.57
CA MET A 200 8.59 9.87 -25.57
C MET A 200 7.25 10.51 -26.00
N PRO A 201 6.11 9.85 -25.74
CA PRO A 201 4.78 10.37 -26.07
C PRO A 201 4.56 11.78 -25.49
N ALA A 202 3.89 12.65 -26.24
CA ALA A 202 3.58 14.01 -25.80
C ALA A 202 2.45 14.09 -24.75
N SER A 203 1.63 13.04 -24.64
CA SER A 203 0.54 12.94 -23.66
C SER A 203 0.92 12.02 -22.50
N ALA A 204 0.50 12.42 -21.29
CA ALA A 204 0.59 11.62 -20.07
C ALA A 204 -0.35 10.40 -20.11
N TYR A 205 -1.36 10.43 -21.00
CA TYR A 205 -2.28 9.34 -21.26
C TYR A 205 -1.93 8.70 -22.60
N ASN A 206 -0.90 7.86 -22.58
CA ASN A 206 -0.45 7.06 -23.71
C ASN A 206 -0.74 5.57 -23.50
N ARG A 207 -0.52 4.76 -24.54
CA ARG A 207 -0.77 3.32 -24.53
C ARG A 207 -0.13 2.61 -23.31
N ASN A 208 1.12 2.91 -22.97
CA ASN A 208 1.80 2.26 -21.84
C ASN A 208 1.17 2.68 -20.52
N THR A 209 0.90 3.97 -20.32
CA THR A 209 0.29 4.47 -19.07
C THR A 209 -1.13 3.94 -18.87
N ILE A 210 -1.92 3.78 -19.95
CA ILE A 210 -3.27 3.21 -19.85
C ILE A 210 -3.19 1.72 -19.54
N ALA A 211 -2.32 0.97 -20.25
CA ALA A 211 -2.12 -0.46 -19.98
C ALA A 211 -1.62 -0.71 -18.55
N LEU A 212 -0.69 0.12 -18.06
CA LEU A 212 -0.20 0.07 -16.68
C LEU A 212 -1.26 0.47 -15.67
N ALA A 213 -2.12 1.46 -15.97
CA ALA A 213 -3.24 1.82 -15.10
C ALA A 213 -4.28 0.69 -14.99
N VAL A 214 -4.59 -0.01 -16.08
CA VAL A 214 -5.45 -1.20 -16.06
C VAL A 214 -4.82 -2.31 -15.21
N HIS A 215 -3.51 -2.55 -15.38
CA HIS A 215 -2.77 -3.47 -14.52
C HIS A 215 -2.77 -3.02 -13.04
N SER A 216 -2.66 -1.72 -12.75
CA SER A 216 -2.74 -1.16 -11.40
C SER A 216 -4.11 -1.40 -10.76
N VAL A 217 -5.20 -1.20 -11.49
CA VAL A 217 -6.56 -1.52 -11.02
C VAL A 217 -6.65 -2.98 -10.59
N ILE A 218 -6.22 -3.89 -11.45
CA ILE A 218 -6.29 -5.34 -11.22
C ILE A 218 -5.41 -5.73 -10.02
N SER A 219 -4.19 -5.21 -9.97
CA SER A 219 -3.24 -5.48 -8.89
C SER A 219 -3.76 -4.95 -7.54
N GLY A 220 -4.36 -3.76 -7.53
CA GLY A 220 -4.97 -3.17 -6.35
C GLY A 220 -6.12 -4.03 -5.83
N VAL A 221 -7.05 -4.43 -6.71
CA VAL A 221 -8.20 -5.27 -6.35
C VAL A 221 -7.75 -6.64 -5.81
N ALA A 222 -6.75 -7.27 -6.41
CA ALA A 222 -6.24 -8.56 -5.95
C ALA A 222 -5.52 -8.43 -4.59
N ILE A 223 -4.57 -7.50 -4.46
CA ILE A 223 -3.72 -7.36 -3.28
C ILE A 223 -4.53 -6.87 -2.06
N TYR A 224 -5.41 -5.88 -2.21
CA TYR A 224 -6.21 -5.41 -1.07
C TYR A 224 -7.35 -6.35 -0.71
N GLY A 225 -7.88 -7.12 -1.66
CA GLY A 225 -8.80 -8.22 -1.34
C GLY A 225 -8.13 -9.23 -0.41
N PHE A 226 -6.90 -9.63 -0.77
CA PHE A 226 -6.07 -10.48 0.08
C PHE A 226 -5.77 -9.83 1.43
N LEU A 227 -5.16 -8.64 1.47
CA LEU A 227 -4.79 -7.97 2.72
C LEU A 227 -6.00 -7.73 3.64
N GLY A 228 -7.17 -7.45 3.08
CA GLY A 228 -8.37 -7.11 3.84
C GLY A 228 -9.02 -8.31 4.55
N LEU A 229 -9.05 -9.48 3.92
CA LEU A 229 -9.77 -10.65 4.47
C LEU A 229 -8.90 -11.88 4.72
N TYR A 230 -7.61 -11.89 4.36
CA TYR A 230 -6.75 -13.06 4.60
C TYR A 230 -6.69 -13.48 6.08
N PRO A 231 -6.58 -12.58 7.08
CA PRO A 231 -6.66 -13.00 8.48
C PRO A 231 -8.01 -13.60 8.85
N THR A 232 -9.09 -13.05 8.30
CA THR A 232 -10.45 -13.58 8.50
C THR A 232 -10.54 -14.98 7.91
N TYR A 233 -10.05 -15.22 6.70
CA TYR A 233 -9.95 -16.55 6.10
C TYR A 233 -9.21 -17.54 7.01
N LEU A 234 -8.02 -17.18 7.51
CA LEU A 234 -7.23 -18.05 8.39
C LEU A 234 -8.01 -18.40 9.67
N ILE A 235 -8.69 -17.43 10.28
CA ILE A 235 -9.41 -17.63 11.54
C ILE A 235 -10.73 -18.38 11.33
N THR A 236 -11.56 -17.95 10.37
CA THR A 236 -12.92 -18.49 10.21
C THR A 236 -12.96 -19.76 9.37
N SER A 237 -12.09 -19.90 8.37
CA SER A 237 -12.10 -21.04 7.45
C SER A 237 -11.06 -22.11 7.79
N LEU A 238 -9.87 -21.71 8.26
CA LEU A 238 -8.82 -22.67 8.66
C LEU A 238 -8.75 -22.88 10.18
N HIS A 239 -9.59 -22.19 10.95
CA HIS A 239 -9.67 -22.30 12.42
C HIS A 239 -8.35 -21.99 13.13
N TYR A 240 -7.56 -21.09 12.57
CA TYR A 240 -6.32 -20.63 13.21
C TYR A 240 -6.64 -19.68 14.36
N THR A 241 -5.73 -19.64 15.34
CA THR A 241 -5.80 -18.62 16.39
C THR A 241 -5.46 -17.24 15.83
N SER A 242 -5.94 -16.17 16.48
CA SER A 242 -5.60 -14.80 16.09
C SER A 242 -4.08 -14.57 16.08
N GLY A 243 -3.33 -15.23 16.97
CA GLY A 243 -1.87 -15.18 16.99
C GLY A 243 -1.22 -15.83 15.77
N GLN A 244 -1.75 -16.97 15.30
CA GLN A 244 -1.28 -17.64 14.08
C GLN A 244 -1.60 -16.81 12.83
N ALA A 245 -2.79 -16.21 12.75
CA ALA A 245 -3.17 -15.32 11.66
C ALA A 245 -2.30 -14.04 11.64
N ALA A 246 -2.03 -13.46 12.81
CA ALA A 246 -1.11 -12.33 12.94
C ALA A 246 0.32 -12.69 12.50
N LEU A 247 0.82 -13.87 12.85
CA LEU A 247 2.14 -14.34 12.41
C LEU A 247 2.23 -14.44 10.89
N ALA A 248 1.21 -14.98 10.23
CA ALA A 248 1.17 -15.05 8.76
C ALA A 248 1.19 -13.65 8.12
N MET A 249 0.38 -12.72 8.63
CA MET A 249 0.39 -11.32 8.17
C MET A 249 1.73 -10.63 8.40
N SER A 250 2.39 -10.89 9.53
CA SER A 250 3.72 -10.38 9.79
C SER A 250 4.70 -10.87 8.73
N LEU A 251 4.68 -12.15 8.39
CA LEU A 251 5.58 -12.69 7.36
C LEU A 251 5.31 -12.12 5.97
N LEU A 252 4.09 -11.67 5.66
CA LEU A 252 3.84 -10.86 4.48
C LEU A 252 4.64 -9.54 4.52
N GLY A 253 4.66 -8.85 5.66
CA GLY A 253 5.51 -7.67 5.84
C GLY A 253 7.00 -7.98 5.66
N PHE A 254 7.46 -9.11 6.18
CA PHE A 254 8.84 -9.57 5.99
C PHE A 254 9.17 -9.83 4.52
N GLY A 255 8.27 -10.49 3.78
CA GLY A 255 8.38 -10.66 2.33
C GLY A 255 8.42 -9.32 1.60
N GLY A 256 7.60 -8.36 2.02
CA GLY A 256 7.57 -7.00 1.46
C GLY A 256 8.90 -6.25 1.54
N MET A 257 9.79 -6.58 2.49
CA MET A 257 11.13 -6.00 2.57
C MET A 257 11.99 -6.30 1.33
N SER A 258 11.64 -7.32 0.55
CA SER A 258 12.22 -7.58 -0.77
C SER A 258 11.97 -6.45 -1.79
N ALA A 259 11.18 -5.42 -1.46
CA ALA A 259 11.00 -4.22 -2.29
C ALA A 259 12.31 -3.58 -2.76
N VAL A 260 13.36 -3.64 -1.94
CA VAL A 260 14.69 -3.18 -2.32
C VAL A 260 15.23 -3.99 -3.51
N LEU A 261 15.10 -5.31 -3.46
CA LEU A 261 15.50 -6.22 -4.53
C LEU A 261 14.59 -6.09 -5.76
N GLY A 262 13.27 -6.02 -5.55
CA GLY A 262 12.28 -5.88 -6.63
C GLY A 262 12.48 -4.59 -7.42
N GLY A 263 12.75 -3.47 -6.74
CA GLY A 263 13.10 -2.20 -7.38
C GLY A 263 14.44 -2.25 -8.11
N TRP A 264 15.49 -2.78 -7.47
CA TRP A 264 16.81 -2.95 -8.07
C TRP A 264 16.79 -3.83 -9.33
N LEU A 265 16.02 -4.92 -9.31
CA LEU A 265 15.90 -5.82 -10.45
C LEU A 265 15.11 -5.15 -11.57
N GLY A 266 14.07 -4.40 -11.22
CA GLY A 266 13.29 -3.56 -12.13
C GLY A 266 14.10 -2.54 -12.94
N ASP A 267 15.27 -2.14 -12.44
CA ASP A 267 16.17 -1.25 -13.15
C ASP A 267 17.06 -1.96 -14.17
N ARG A 268 17.21 -3.29 -14.05
CA ARG A 268 18.15 -4.09 -14.83
C ARG A 268 17.53 -5.07 -15.81
N VAL A 269 16.30 -5.51 -15.54
CA VAL A 269 15.60 -6.45 -16.40
C VAL A 269 14.43 -5.78 -17.08
N ASN A 270 13.82 -6.48 -18.02
CA ASN A 270 12.63 -5.98 -18.67
C ASN A 270 11.46 -5.88 -17.66
N GLN A 271 11.10 -4.66 -17.23
CA GLN A 271 10.05 -4.43 -16.23
C GLN A 271 8.71 -5.07 -16.59
N ARG A 272 8.33 -5.12 -17.88
CA ARG A 272 7.12 -5.81 -18.31
C ARG A 272 7.18 -7.29 -17.96
N ASN A 273 8.29 -7.96 -18.30
CA ASN A 273 8.43 -9.39 -18.04
C ASN A 273 8.55 -9.68 -16.54
N LEU A 274 9.16 -8.77 -15.77
CA LEU A 274 9.23 -8.86 -14.31
C LEU A 274 7.84 -8.77 -13.67
N LEU A 275 7.01 -7.81 -14.12
CA LEU A 275 5.63 -7.66 -13.66
C LEU A 275 4.78 -8.87 -14.05
N ILE A 276 4.93 -9.39 -15.27
CA ILE A 276 4.25 -10.61 -15.72
C ILE A 276 4.64 -11.79 -14.83
N GLY A 277 5.94 -12.02 -14.61
CA GLY A 277 6.42 -13.10 -13.75
C GLY A 277 5.90 -12.98 -12.31
N SER A 278 5.84 -11.76 -11.78
CA SER A 278 5.31 -11.50 -10.44
C SER A 278 3.80 -11.73 -10.35
N MET A 279 3.03 -11.35 -11.38
CA MET A 279 1.59 -11.63 -11.48
C MET A 279 1.30 -13.14 -11.54
N LEU A 280 2.09 -13.88 -12.32
CA LEU A 280 1.99 -15.34 -12.39
C LEU A 280 2.36 -15.98 -11.05
N ALA A 281 3.40 -15.48 -10.38
CA ALA A 281 3.80 -15.95 -9.06
C ALA A 281 2.67 -15.77 -8.03
N ILE A 282 2.08 -14.57 -7.92
CA ILE A 282 0.95 -14.37 -6.99
C ILE A 282 -0.25 -15.25 -7.35
N SER A 283 -0.50 -15.49 -8.64
CA SER A 283 -1.58 -16.37 -9.08
C SER A 283 -1.36 -17.81 -8.62
N ALA A 284 -0.14 -18.33 -8.79
CA ALA A 284 0.23 -19.66 -8.33
C ALA A 284 0.20 -19.78 -6.80
N ILE A 285 0.72 -18.78 -6.09
CA ILE A 285 0.69 -18.74 -4.63
C ILE A 285 -0.76 -18.70 -4.11
N SER A 286 -1.66 -17.98 -4.77
CA SER A 286 -3.09 -17.96 -4.43
C SER A 286 -3.73 -19.34 -4.51
N VAL A 287 -3.41 -20.14 -5.53
CA VAL A 287 -3.87 -21.53 -5.61
C VAL A 287 -3.41 -22.29 -4.37
N CYS A 288 -2.13 -22.17 -4.01
CA CYS A 288 -1.59 -22.82 -2.81
C CYS A 288 -2.32 -22.37 -1.53
N ILE A 289 -2.58 -21.06 -1.37
CA ILE A 289 -3.23 -20.52 -0.17
C ILE A 289 -4.65 -21.05 0.03
N TYR A 290 -5.42 -21.15 -1.06
CA TYR A 290 -6.86 -21.38 -1.00
C TYR A 290 -7.27 -22.84 -1.27
N GLU A 291 -6.47 -23.61 -2.01
CA GLU A 291 -6.76 -25.03 -2.30
C GLU A 291 -6.05 -25.98 -1.33
N THR A 292 -4.81 -25.67 -0.94
CA THR A 292 -4.15 -26.48 0.08
C THR A 292 -4.63 -25.99 1.44
N ARG A 293 -5.45 -26.79 2.14
CA ARG A 293 -5.77 -26.61 3.56
C ARG A 293 -4.51 -26.85 4.42
N ALA A 294 -3.45 -26.10 4.14
CA ALA A 294 -2.16 -26.24 4.74
C ALA A 294 -2.21 -25.88 6.22
N GLY A 295 -1.23 -26.37 6.97
CA GLY A 295 -0.97 -25.91 8.34
C GLY A 295 -0.34 -24.51 8.37
N VAL A 296 -0.10 -24.01 9.59
CA VAL A 296 0.37 -22.64 9.82
C VAL A 296 1.69 -22.36 9.11
N GLY A 297 2.63 -23.32 9.14
CA GLY A 297 3.96 -23.19 8.51
C GLY A 297 3.89 -22.84 7.02
N PRO A 298 3.22 -23.65 6.18
CA PRO A 298 3.10 -23.31 4.76
C PRO A 298 2.29 -22.03 4.50
N GLN A 299 1.22 -21.74 5.26
CA GLN A 299 0.48 -20.47 5.11
C GLN A 299 1.39 -19.26 5.38
N CYS A 300 2.25 -19.35 6.39
CA CYS A 300 3.29 -18.38 6.68
C CYS A 300 4.28 -18.19 5.50
N VAL A 301 4.69 -19.27 4.84
CA VAL A 301 5.54 -19.21 3.64
C VAL A 301 4.79 -18.55 2.47
N PHE A 302 3.53 -18.92 2.25
CA PHE A 302 2.73 -18.32 1.19
C PHE A 302 2.48 -16.83 1.43
N ALA A 303 2.22 -16.42 2.67
CA ALA A 303 2.09 -15.01 3.04
C ALA A 303 3.39 -14.25 2.79
N PHE A 304 4.55 -14.82 3.14
CA PHE A 304 5.86 -14.26 2.80
C PHE A 304 6.04 -14.08 1.30
N LEU A 305 5.75 -15.11 0.50
CA LEU A 305 5.87 -15.03 -0.96
C LEU A 305 4.88 -14.01 -1.56
N MET A 306 3.66 -13.93 -1.04
CA MET A 306 2.68 -12.89 -1.41
C MET A 306 3.21 -11.48 -1.11
N GLY A 307 3.81 -11.29 0.07
CA GLY A 307 4.47 -10.04 0.42
C GLY A 307 5.62 -9.70 -0.52
N ALA A 308 6.45 -10.69 -0.84
CA ALA A 308 7.58 -10.51 -1.73
C ALA A 308 7.13 -10.07 -3.13
N PHE A 309 6.28 -10.83 -3.79
CA PHE A 309 5.87 -10.48 -5.14
C PHE A 309 4.89 -9.30 -5.19
N GLY A 310 3.90 -9.25 -4.28
CA GLY A 310 2.88 -8.21 -4.23
C GLY A 310 3.41 -6.84 -3.81
N LEU A 311 3.94 -6.74 -2.59
CA LEU A 311 4.47 -5.48 -2.06
C LEU A 311 5.89 -5.19 -2.57
N GLY A 312 6.71 -6.22 -2.71
CA GLY A 312 8.12 -6.07 -3.07
C GLY A 312 8.37 -5.88 -4.58
N PHE A 313 7.67 -6.60 -5.45
CA PHE A 313 7.96 -6.55 -6.88
C PHE A 313 6.91 -5.73 -7.65
N ILE A 314 5.63 -6.07 -7.52
CA ILE A 314 4.55 -5.45 -8.31
C ILE A 314 4.43 -3.96 -8.00
N TYR A 315 4.24 -3.61 -6.72
CA TYR A 315 3.99 -2.21 -6.33
C TYR A 315 5.07 -1.21 -6.82
N PRO A 316 6.38 -1.39 -6.53
CA PRO A 316 7.40 -0.43 -6.97
C PRO A 316 7.66 -0.46 -8.48
N ASN A 317 7.54 -1.63 -9.13
CA ASN A 317 7.77 -1.73 -10.57
C ASN A 317 6.63 -1.12 -11.39
N THR A 318 5.38 -1.25 -10.94
CA THR A 318 4.25 -0.64 -11.63
C THR A 318 4.30 0.89 -11.53
N ASN A 319 4.60 1.42 -10.34
CA ASN A 319 4.77 2.86 -10.15
C ASN A 319 5.93 3.42 -11.00
N SER A 320 7.10 2.78 -10.95
CA SER A 320 8.26 3.23 -11.73
C SER A 320 8.08 3.09 -13.25
N ALA A 321 7.47 2.00 -13.74
CA ALA A 321 7.18 1.82 -15.16
C ALA A 321 6.21 2.88 -15.68
N MET A 322 5.23 3.30 -14.87
CA MET A 322 4.29 4.36 -15.25
C MET A 322 4.99 5.71 -15.36
N GLN A 323 5.87 6.03 -14.41
CA GLN A 323 6.66 7.27 -14.46
C GLN A 323 7.65 7.29 -15.62
N ARG A 324 8.27 6.15 -15.98
CA ARG A 324 9.19 6.05 -17.13
C ARG A 324 8.48 6.12 -18.48
N SER A 325 7.16 5.90 -18.51
CA SER A 325 6.36 5.92 -19.74
C SER A 325 5.93 7.34 -20.16
N VAL A 326 6.32 8.38 -19.41
CA VAL A 326 5.98 9.77 -19.69
C VAL A 326 7.21 10.66 -19.66
N ARG A 327 7.08 11.86 -20.26
CA ARG A 327 8.13 12.89 -20.22
C ARG A 327 8.31 13.43 -18.79
N PRO A 328 9.48 13.98 -18.43
CA PRO A 328 9.74 14.50 -17.08
C PRO A 328 8.70 15.48 -16.56
N GLU A 329 8.16 16.33 -17.45
CA GLU A 329 7.14 17.34 -17.12
C GLU A 329 5.78 16.72 -16.75
N GLN A 330 5.59 15.43 -17.07
CA GLN A 330 4.34 14.70 -16.90
C GLN A 330 4.41 13.61 -15.81
N ILE A 331 5.55 13.44 -15.14
CA ILE A 331 5.74 12.43 -14.08
C ILE A 331 4.67 12.57 -12.99
N GLY A 332 4.34 13.80 -12.58
CA GLY A 332 3.29 14.04 -11.58
C GLY A 332 1.91 13.49 -12.00
N ARG A 333 1.54 13.63 -13.28
CA ARG A 333 0.29 13.08 -13.83
C ARG A 333 0.30 11.55 -13.86
N ALA A 334 1.44 10.93 -14.23
CA ALA A 334 1.59 9.48 -14.21
C ALA A 334 1.52 8.90 -12.79
N SER A 335 2.15 9.55 -11.82
CA SER A 335 2.04 9.17 -10.40
C SER A 335 0.60 9.31 -9.88
N GLY A 336 -0.10 10.38 -10.25
CA GLY A 336 -1.52 10.56 -9.90
C GLY A 336 -2.42 9.48 -10.51
N LEU A 337 -2.17 9.09 -11.77
CA LEU A 337 -2.88 8.00 -12.43
C LEU A 337 -2.62 6.66 -11.70
N PHE A 338 -1.40 6.40 -11.24
CA PHE A 338 -1.06 5.20 -10.47
C PHE A 338 -1.86 5.14 -9.17
N VAL A 339 -1.81 6.21 -8.37
CA VAL A 339 -2.50 6.29 -7.08
C VAL A 339 -4.00 6.09 -7.28
N THR A 340 -4.60 6.81 -8.23
CA THR A 340 -6.04 6.74 -8.49
C THR A 340 -6.46 5.35 -8.97
N SER A 341 -5.73 4.76 -9.93
CA SER A 341 -6.04 3.44 -10.47
C SER A 341 -5.80 2.32 -9.46
N TYR A 342 -4.75 2.40 -8.65
CA TYR A 342 -4.38 1.37 -7.68
C TYR A 342 -5.25 1.41 -6.42
N TYR A 343 -5.46 2.60 -5.83
CA TYR A 343 -6.20 2.74 -4.57
C TYR A 343 -7.70 2.97 -4.74
N GLY A 344 -8.12 3.63 -5.83
CA GLY A 344 -9.54 3.94 -6.04
C GLY A 344 -10.41 2.69 -6.13
N THR A 345 -9.95 1.67 -6.87
CA THR A 345 -10.67 0.38 -6.98
C THR A 345 -10.39 -0.56 -5.81
N ALA A 346 -9.20 -0.46 -5.19
CA ALA A 346 -8.87 -1.21 -3.99
C ALA A 346 -9.84 -0.91 -2.82
N ALA A 347 -10.47 0.26 -2.80
CA ALA A 347 -11.45 0.63 -1.78
C ALA A 347 -12.56 -0.41 -1.62
N PHE A 348 -12.98 -1.00 -2.73
CA PHE A 348 -14.07 -1.95 -2.82
C PHE A 348 -13.60 -3.40 -2.94
N SER A 349 -12.29 -3.66 -2.84
CA SER A 349 -11.76 -5.00 -3.08
C SER A 349 -12.16 -5.99 -1.98
N GLY A 350 -12.21 -5.56 -0.72
CA GLY A 350 -12.66 -6.42 0.37
C GLY A 350 -14.17 -6.70 0.29
N LEU A 351 -14.97 -5.71 -0.15
CA LEU A 351 -16.40 -5.90 -0.44
C LEU A 351 -16.61 -6.95 -1.53
N LEU A 352 -15.92 -6.79 -2.67
CA LEU A 352 -15.96 -7.76 -3.77
C LEU A 352 -15.55 -9.15 -3.28
N PHE A 353 -14.49 -9.23 -2.48
CA PHE A 353 -13.97 -10.51 -2.02
C PHE A 353 -14.95 -11.22 -1.09
N ALA A 354 -15.53 -10.47 -0.16
CA ALA A 354 -16.59 -10.96 0.71
C ALA A 354 -17.83 -11.44 -0.06
N ALA A 355 -18.31 -10.66 -1.03
CA ALA A 355 -19.46 -11.05 -1.86
C ALA A 355 -19.19 -12.35 -2.65
N LEU A 356 -17.96 -12.53 -3.14
CA LEU A 356 -17.52 -13.77 -3.76
C LEU A 356 -17.47 -14.93 -2.76
N VAL A 357 -17.06 -14.68 -1.51
CA VAL A 357 -17.06 -15.69 -0.44
C VAL A 357 -18.49 -16.12 -0.10
N ASP A 358 -19.42 -15.18 0.04
CA ASP A 358 -20.82 -15.47 0.35
C ASP A 358 -21.49 -16.29 -0.77
N SER A 359 -21.09 -16.05 -2.03
CA SER A 359 -21.64 -16.76 -3.20
C SER A 359 -20.98 -18.12 -3.50
N PHE A 360 -19.65 -18.22 -3.31
CA PHE A 360 -18.86 -19.35 -3.82
C PHE A 360 -17.97 -20.03 -2.78
N GLY A 361 -17.91 -19.49 -1.55
CA GLY A 361 -17.00 -19.93 -0.50
C GLY A 361 -15.56 -19.41 -0.67
N TRP A 362 -14.76 -19.53 0.39
CA TRP A 362 -13.41 -18.98 0.47
C TRP A 362 -12.45 -19.46 -0.63
N SER A 363 -12.48 -20.76 -0.97
CA SER A 363 -11.54 -21.31 -1.96
C SER A 363 -11.79 -20.68 -3.34
N ARG A 364 -13.03 -20.77 -3.84
CA ARG A 364 -13.40 -20.23 -5.16
C ARG A 364 -13.31 -18.70 -5.21
N ALA A 365 -13.69 -18.00 -4.15
CA ALA A 365 -13.50 -16.56 -4.07
C ALA A 365 -12.02 -16.19 -4.22
N GLY A 366 -11.15 -16.91 -3.49
CA GLY A 366 -9.70 -16.73 -3.53
C GLY A 366 -9.14 -16.95 -4.93
N LEU A 367 -9.60 -18.01 -5.59
CA LEU A 367 -9.23 -18.32 -6.97
C LEU A 367 -9.72 -17.26 -7.96
N LEU A 368 -10.93 -16.72 -7.80
CA LEU A 368 -11.47 -15.72 -8.72
C LEU A 368 -10.73 -14.37 -8.57
N GLN A 369 -10.62 -13.85 -7.35
CA GLN A 369 -10.11 -12.50 -7.13
C GLN A 369 -8.59 -12.42 -7.04
N VAL A 370 -7.94 -13.40 -6.41
CA VAL A 370 -6.49 -13.33 -6.12
C VAL A 370 -5.68 -14.22 -7.07
N MET A 371 -6.30 -15.14 -7.82
CA MET A 371 -5.63 -15.94 -8.85
C MET A 371 -6.05 -15.55 -10.29
N ALA A 372 -7.34 -15.49 -10.61
CA ALA A 372 -7.78 -15.25 -11.98
C ALA A 372 -7.63 -13.78 -12.40
N LEU A 373 -7.95 -12.81 -11.54
CA LEU A 373 -7.79 -11.39 -11.87
C LEU A 373 -6.34 -11.01 -12.22
N PRO A 374 -5.29 -11.42 -11.46
CA PRO A 374 -3.91 -11.17 -11.87
C PRO A 374 -3.54 -11.68 -13.27
N LEU A 375 -4.14 -12.77 -13.75
CA LEU A 375 -3.95 -13.23 -15.14
C LEU A 375 -4.52 -12.24 -16.16
N LEU A 376 -5.64 -11.58 -15.87
CA LEU A 376 -6.12 -10.46 -16.69
C LEU A 376 -5.15 -9.27 -16.63
N GLY A 377 -4.48 -9.08 -15.49
CA GLY A 377 -3.40 -8.11 -15.32
C GLY A 377 -2.22 -8.39 -16.24
N VAL A 378 -1.88 -9.68 -16.45
CA VAL A 378 -0.87 -10.09 -17.45
C VAL A 378 -1.29 -9.69 -18.86
N LEU A 379 -2.55 -9.87 -19.24
CA LEU A 379 -3.04 -9.45 -20.55
C LEU A 379 -2.86 -7.94 -20.78
N ALA A 380 -3.17 -7.12 -19.77
CA ALA A 380 -2.92 -5.68 -19.84
C ALA A 380 -1.42 -5.36 -20.04
N LEU A 381 -0.53 -6.08 -19.34
CA LEU A 381 0.92 -5.91 -19.47
C LEU A 381 1.44 -6.28 -20.87
N LEU A 382 0.80 -7.17 -21.62
CA LEU A 382 1.21 -7.49 -22.99
C LEU A 382 1.09 -6.28 -23.94
N PHE A 383 0.21 -5.32 -23.63
CA PHE A 383 0.07 -4.09 -24.41
C PHE A 383 1.15 -3.05 -24.12
N VAL A 384 1.93 -3.24 -23.05
CA VAL A 384 3.04 -2.37 -22.66
C VAL A 384 4.23 -2.61 -23.59
N ARG A 385 4.79 -1.53 -24.15
CA ARG A 385 5.93 -1.55 -25.08
C ARG A 385 7.25 -1.23 -24.36
N PRO A 386 8.08 -2.25 -24.01
CA PRO A 386 9.25 -2.04 -23.14
C PRO A 386 10.34 -1.17 -23.78
N ALA A 387 10.47 -1.19 -25.11
CA ALA A 387 11.45 -0.42 -25.86
C ALA A 387 11.32 1.11 -25.68
N GLN A 388 10.18 1.59 -25.18
CA GLN A 388 9.92 3.01 -25.00
C GLN A 388 10.36 3.55 -23.64
N PHE A 389 10.68 2.67 -22.67
CA PHE A 389 10.96 3.10 -21.28
C PHE A 389 11.94 2.22 -20.48
N ASN A 390 12.38 1.06 -20.99
CA ASN A 390 13.41 0.26 -20.30
C ASN A 390 14.81 0.83 -20.54
N ASN A 391 15.55 0.99 -19.45
CA ASN A 391 16.98 1.27 -19.52
C ASN A 391 17.79 0.06 -20.00
N ALA A 392 17.35 -1.17 -19.76
CA ALA A 392 18.10 -2.38 -20.16
C ALA A 392 18.15 -2.63 -21.68
N VAL A 393 17.40 -1.84 -22.47
CA VAL A 393 17.35 -1.94 -23.95
C VAL A 393 18.14 -0.78 -24.59
N ARG A 394 18.78 0.08 -23.79
CA ARG A 394 19.69 1.16 -24.22
C ARG A 394 21.03 1.00 -23.52
#